data_AF-A0A2P4X2U2-F1
#
_entry.id   AF-A0A2P4X2U2-F1
#
_cell.length_a   1.000
_cell.length_b   1.000
_cell.length_c   1.000
_cell.angle_alpha   90.00
_cell.angle_beta   90.00
_cell.angle_gamma   90.00
#
_symmetry.space_group_name_H-M   'P 1'
#
loop_
_entity.id
_entity.type
_entity.pdbx_description
1 polymer ?
#
loop_
_entity_poly.entity_id
_entity_poly.type
_entity_poly.pdbx_seq_one_letter_code
_entity_poly.pdbx_strand_id
1 'polypeptide(L)'
;MALQPPQEFFLSSALDTFEIDLLTLLQTSESSEGISESDQDITTLPDETYQLWLNDGESRKRGGYSDTKQVESKSQKKRKTTYDVRREQKVELTAQAEKLQEQLDELKFRVLVEQGEAAKSNARVAANNSVLQEFIQEQYVELAHVQASLSCHLQHNSCMHSPVHTIIHLGIERDLRHKTLMALKNRKIKEAKDFIMARSRGLDPRSTHSQEDHDSKPGEDYSVVHFESMPIHGASARDVFDAFIDVAQNAEIIMTEMFGSITIRENNETDARDVSQMRLVTSTSQGTLVESNT
;
A
#
# COMPACT_ATOMS: atom_id res chain seq x y z
N MET A 1 -6.43 -38.52 52.11
CA MET A 1 -5.88 -38.71 50.74
C MET A 1 -6.62 -37.71 49.86
N ALA A 2 -6.03 -36.51 49.70
CA ALA A 2 -6.65 -35.37 49.01
C ALA A 2 -6.29 -35.42 47.53
N LEU A 3 -7.28 -35.35 46.65
CA LEU A 3 -7.12 -35.28 45.21
C LEU A 3 -7.18 -33.81 44.77
N GLN A 4 -6.13 -33.41 44.07
CA GLN A 4 -5.81 -32.08 43.59
C GLN A 4 -6.65 -31.72 42.35
N PRO A 5 -7.11 -30.46 42.17
CA PRO A 5 -7.80 -30.04 40.95
C PRO A 5 -6.80 -29.73 39.81
N PRO A 6 -7.24 -29.78 38.53
CA PRO A 6 -6.38 -29.54 37.39
C PRO A 6 -6.04 -28.04 37.25
N GLN A 7 -4.81 -27.77 36.85
CA GLN A 7 -4.27 -26.43 36.62
C GLN A 7 -4.82 -25.83 35.31
N GLU A 8 -5.44 -24.66 35.41
CA GLU A 8 -5.76 -23.83 34.25
C GLU A 8 -4.50 -23.09 33.79
N PHE A 9 -4.07 -23.35 32.55
CA PHE A 9 -3.04 -22.56 31.89
C PHE A 9 -3.69 -21.32 31.24
N PHE A 10 -3.58 -20.18 31.90
CA PHE A 10 -3.83 -18.88 31.28
C PHE A 10 -2.66 -18.52 30.36
N LEU A 11 -2.85 -18.61 29.04
CA LEU A 11 -1.99 -17.90 28.09
C LEU A 11 -2.48 -16.47 27.96
N SER A 12 -1.93 -15.61 28.83
CA SER A 12 -1.91 -14.16 28.64
C SER A 12 -0.80 -13.84 27.64
N SER A 13 -1.13 -13.55 26.39
CA SER A 13 -0.22 -12.84 25.47
C SER A 13 -0.77 -11.44 25.23
N ALA A 14 -0.22 -10.48 25.96
CA ALA A 14 -0.16 -9.09 25.53
C ALA A 14 0.69 -9.06 24.25
N LEU A 15 0.11 -8.60 23.15
CA LEU A 15 0.88 -8.07 22.03
C LEU A 15 0.43 -6.63 21.85
N ASP A 16 1.32 -5.75 22.30
CA ASP A 16 1.32 -4.33 22.03
C ASP A 16 1.21 -4.08 20.53
N THR A 17 0.39 -3.08 20.23
CA THR A 17 0.34 -2.26 19.02
C THR A 17 1.69 -2.10 18.32
N PHE A 18 1.84 -2.74 17.15
CA PHE A 18 2.68 -2.23 16.07
C PHE A 18 1.84 -2.23 14.80
N GLU A 19 1.17 -1.10 14.59
CA GLU A 19 0.50 -0.74 13.35
C GLU A 19 1.61 -0.38 12.34
N ILE A 20 2.03 -1.34 11.52
CA ILE A 20 2.86 -1.05 10.35
C ILE A 20 1.89 -0.70 9.23
N ASP A 21 1.78 0.60 8.94
CA ASP A 21 0.95 1.12 7.86
C ASP A 21 1.56 0.73 6.50
N LEU A 22 1.10 -0.43 6.01
CA LEU A 22 1.53 -1.10 4.78
C LEU A 22 1.19 -0.29 3.52
N LEU A 23 0.26 0.67 3.61
CA LEU A 23 -0.12 1.52 2.48
C LEU A 23 0.95 2.57 2.17
N THR A 24 1.68 3.04 3.18
CA THR A 24 2.75 4.04 3.00
C THR A 24 3.96 3.52 2.22
N LEU A 25 4.22 2.20 2.19
CA LEU A 25 5.38 1.64 1.50
C LEU A 25 5.16 1.42 -0.01
N LEU A 26 3.90 1.33 -0.45
CA LEU A 26 3.54 1.11 -1.85
C LEU A 26 3.62 2.41 -2.69
N GLN A 27 3.56 3.58 -2.06
CA GLN A 27 3.61 4.87 -2.77
C GLN A 27 5.03 5.36 -3.09
N THR A 28 6.08 4.75 -2.53
CA THR A 28 7.47 5.14 -2.83
C THR A 28 8.09 4.42 -4.04
N SER A 29 7.38 3.46 -4.65
CA SER A 29 7.90 2.70 -5.80
C SER A 29 7.39 3.17 -7.18
N GLU A 30 6.51 4.17 -7.24
CA GLU A 30 5.98 4.72 -8.50
C GLU A 30 6.51 6.14 -8.77
N SER A 31 7.84 6.29 -8.87
CA SER A 31 8.43 7.46 -9.53
C SER A 31 9.83 7.16 -10.05
N SER A 32 9.93 6.26 -11.04
CA SER A 32 11.10 6.21 -11.92
C SER A 32 10.76 5.43 -13.19
N GLU A 33 9.85 5.96 -14.00
CA GLU A 33 9.76 5.54 -15.40
C GLU A 33 11.04 5.93 -16.15
N GLY A 34 11.60 4.96 -16.87
CA GLY A 34 12.78 5.12 -17.68
C GLY A 34 12.54 5.93 -18.95
N ILE A 35 13.60 6.59 -19.41
CA ILE A 35 13.72 7.07 -20.78
C ILE A 35 15.06 6.56 -21.31
N SER A 36 14.99 5.66 -22.29
CA SER A 36 16.10 5.31 -23.17
C SER A 36 15.57 5.33 -24.61
N GLU A 37 16.02 6.28 -25.43
CA GLU A 37 16.80 6.01 -26.65
C GLU A 37 17.11 7.27 -27.47
N SER A 38 18.29 7.22 -28.08
CA SER A 38 18.70 7.82 -29.36
C SER A 38 19.32 9.23 -29.39
N ASP A 39 20.45 9.24 -30.11
CA ASP A 39 21.29 10.37 -30.49
C ASP A 39 20.52 11.52 -31.13
N GLN A 40 20.86 12.74 -30.70
CA GLN A 40 20.88 13.92 -31.58
C GLN A 40 21.76 15.03 -30.99
N ASP A 41 22.80 15.34 -31.75
CA ASP A 41 23.63 16.53 -31.67
C ASP A 41 22.77 17.76 -32.05
N ILE A 42 22.72 18.80 -31.20
CA ILE A 42 22.52 20.23 -31.53
C ILE A 42 22.35 21.03 -30.23
N THR A 43 23.34 21.91 -30.00
CA THR A 43 23.23 23.28 -29.47
C THR A 43 21.91 23.70 -28.83
N THR A 44 21.92 24.12 -27.55
CA THR A 44 21.45 25.41 -26.99
C THR A 44 21.39 25.31 -25.45
N LEU A 45 22.26 26.02 -24.73
CA LEU A 45 22.13 26.23 -23.28
C LEU A 45 21.22 27.46 -23.01
N PRO A 46 20.38 27.47 -21.96
CA PRO A 46 19.50 28.59 -21.67
C PRO A 46 20.25 29.80 -21.11
N ASP A 47 19.82 30.93 -21.62
CA ASP A 47 20.22 32.30 -21.33
C ASP A 47 19.71 32.74 -19.94
N GLU A 48 20.31 32.29 -18.83
CA GLU A 48 19.89 32.79 -17.51
C GLU A 48 20.92 32.58 -16.38
N THR A 49 22.08 33.27 -16.43
CA THR A 49 22.88 33.54 -15.20
C THR A 49 23.95 34.63 -15.39
N TYR A 50 23.57 35.79 -15.91
CA TYR A 50 24.41 37.00 -15.83
C TYR A 50 23.59 38.21 -15.39
N GLN A 51 23.05 38.20 -14.17
CA GLN A 51 22.41 39.39 -13.56
C GLN A 51 22.58 39.50 -12.04
N LEU A 52 23.78 39.21 -11.53
CA LEU A 52 24.22 39.83 -10.27
C LEU A 52 25.58 40.46 -10.55
N TRP A 53 25.93 41.51 -9.82
CA TRP A 53 27.17 42.32 -9.96
C TRP A 53 27.11 43.53 -10.90
N LEU A 54 26.00 44.26 -10.94
CA LEU A 54 26.02 45.69 -11.27
C LEU A 54 25.03 46.47 -10.37
N ASN A 55 25.53 47.55 -9.76
CA ASN A 55 24.89 48.58 -8.92
C ASN A 55 24.59 48.18 -7.47
N ASP A 56 24.82 48.99 -6.43
CA ASP A 56 25.40 50.32 -6.29
C ASP A 56 25.68 50.55 -4.79
N GLY A 57 26.59 51.47 -4.45
CA GLY A 57 26.87 51.81 -3.06
C GLY A 57 27.78 53.01 -2.87
N GLU A 58 27.44 54.14 -3.49
CA GLU A 58 28.03 55.44 -3.15
C GLU A 58 27.81 55.81 -1.68
N SER A 59 28.83 56.36 -1.03
CA SER A 59 28.65 57.26 0.13
C SER A 59 29.77 58.29 0.19
N ARG A 60 29.41 59.52 -0.22
CA ARG A 60 30.19 60.75 -0.02
C ARG A 60 30.25 61.13 1.47
N LYS A 61 31.43 61.44 2.01
CA LYS A 61 31.58 62.42 3.11
C LYS A 61 32.78 63.34 2.94
N ARG A 62 32.54 64.59 3.37
CA ARG A 62 33.31 65.81 3.23
C ARG A 62 34.54 65.84 4.15
N GLY A 63 35.48 66.70 3.76
CA GLY A 63 36.80 66.86 4.38
C GLY A 63 36.82 67.41 5.80
N GLY A 64 37.92 67.10 6.48
CA GLY A 64 38.44 67.77 7.66
C GLY A 64 39.96 67.89 7.50
N TYR A 65 40.46 69.13 7.56
CA TYR A 65 41.88 69.46 7.52
C TYR A 65 42.48 69.26 8.92
N SER A 66 43.59 68.52 9.02
CA SER A 66 44.57 68.73 10.08
C SER A 66 45.97 68.47 9.53
N ASP A 67 46.77 69.53 9.59
CA ASP A 67 48.15 69.66 9.17
C ASP A 67 49.09 68.90 10.11
N THR A 68 49.86 67.96 9.58
CA THR A 68 51.15 67.55 10.14
C THR A 68 52.13 67.30 9.00
N LYS A 69 52.97 68.29 8.76
CA LYS A 69 54.21 68.23 7.97
C LYS A 69 55.04 66.97 8.30
N GLN A 70 55.21 66.11 7.31
CA GLN A 70 56.50 65.45 7.06
C GLN A 70 56.92 65.71 5.62
N VAL A 71 58.14 66.21 5.49
CA VAL A 71 58.78 66.57 4.23
C VAL A 71 59.44 65.32 3.68
N GLU A 72 58.80 64.69 2.69
CA GLU A 72 59.49 63.78 1.76
C GLU A 72 59.42 64.37 0.34
N SER A 73 60.59 64.40 -0.29
CA SER A 73 60.87 65.05 -1.55
C SER A 73 60.11 64.40 -2.71
N LYS A 74 59.07 65.09 -3.22
CA LYS A 74 58.43 64.72 -4.48
C LYS A 74 59.39 65.01 -5.63
N SER A 75 60.12 63.99 -6.08
CA SER A 75 60.78 64.00 -7.38
C SER A 75 59.74 64.24 -8.48
N GLN A 76 60.02 65.18 -9.37
CA GLN A 76 59.13 65.56 -10.47
C GLN A 76 58.84 64.33 -11.35
N LYS A 77 57.58 63.89 -11.39
CA LYS A 77 57.13 62.83 -12.32
C LYS A 77 57.33 63.32 -13.75
N LYS A 78 58.36 62.82 -14.44
CA LYS A 78 58.53 63.03 -15.88
C LYS A 78 57.28 62.51 -16.60
N ARG A 79 56.74 63.30 -17.53
CA ARG A 79 55.64 62.88 -18.41
C ARG A 79 56.11 61.64 -19.20
N LYS A 80 55.45 60.50 -18.98
CA LYS A 80 55.68 59.28 -19.77
C LYS A 80 55.07 59.44 -21.16
N THR A 81 55.76 58.95 -22.20
CA THR A 81 55.26 58.94 -23.58
C THR A 81 54.11 57.93 -23.71
N THR A 82 53.13 58.19 -24.59
CA THR A 82 51.95 57.32 -24.80
C THR A 82 52.30 55.88 -25.19
N TYR A 83 53.47 55.66 -25.79
CA TYR A 83 53.99 54.33 -26.12
C TYR A 83 54.42 53.55 -24.86
N ASP A 84 55.15 54.20 -23.94
CA ASP A 84 55.63 53.56 -22.71
C ASP A 84 54.47 53.18 -21.79
N VAL A 85 53.46 54.05 -21.68
CA VAL A 85 52.22 53.76 -20.94
C VAL A 85 51.49 52.55 -21.54
N ARG A 86 51.37 52.47 -22.88
CA ARG A 86 50.74 51.33 -23.55
C ARG A 86 51.54 50.03 -23.39
N ARG A 87 52.86 50.11 -23.36
CA ARG A 87 53.74 48.95 -23.15
C ARG A 87 53.62 48.43 -21.73
N GLU A 88 53.65 49.31 -20.72
CA GLU A 88 53.44 48.95 -19.32
C GLU A 88 52.05 48.33 -19.12
N GLN A 89 51.00 48.96 -19.66
CA GLN A 89 49.63 48.42 -19.61
C GLN A 89 49.52 47.07 -20.31
N LYS A 90 50.18 46.87 -21.45
CA LYS A 90 50.18 45.59 -22.16
C LYS A 90 50.81 44.50 -21.29
N VAL A 91 51.95 44.78 -20.66
CA VAL A 91 52.64 43.82 -19.78
C VAL A 91 51.80 43.51 -18.54
N GLU A 92 51.14 44.52 -17.96
CA GLU A 92 50.25 44.34 -16.81
C GLU A 92 49.01 43.50 -17.17
N LEU A 93 48.38 43.77 -18.32
CA LEU A 93 47.23 43.01 -18.79
C LEU A 93 47.61 41.57 -19.16
N THR A 94 48.78 41.34 -19.77
CA THR A 94 49.25 39.96 -20.03
C THR A 94 49.52 39.19 -18.75
N ALA A 95 50.10 39.85 -17.73
CA ALA A 95 50.31 39.22 -16.42
C ALA A 95 48.98 38.92 -15.71
N GLN A 96 47.97 39.80 -15.84
CA GLN A 96 46.62 39.53 -15.31
C GLN A 96 45.94 38.37 -16.06
N ALA A 97 46.10 38.28 -17.37
CA ALA A 97 45.56 37.19 -18.17
C ALA A 97 46.21 35.84 -17.80
N GLU A 98 47.54 35.81 -17.62
CA GLU A 98 48.26 34.63 -17.14
C GLU A 98 47.78 34.20 -15.75
N LYS A 99 47.63 35.16 -14.82
CA LYS A 99 47.11 34.89 -13.47
C LYS A 99 45.67 34.34 -13.51
N LEU A 100 44.79 34.90 -14.34
CA LEU A 100 43.41 34.43 -14.48
C LEU A 100 43.37 33.04 -15.13
N GLN A 101 44.28 32.76 -16.06
CA GLN A 101 44.42 31.44 -16.68
C GLN A 101 44.84 30.39 -15.64
N GLU A 102 45.82 30.69 -14.79
CA GLU A 102 46.22 29.82 -13.68
C GLU A 102 45.06 29.55 -12.72
N GLN A 103 44.28 30.58 -12.37
CA GLN A 103 43.08 30.43 -11.52
C GLN A 103 41.99 29.59 -12.18
N LEU A 104 41.79 29.73 -13.49
CA LEU A 104 40.85 28.89 -14.24
C LEU A 104 41.29 27.44 -14.28
N ASP A 105 42.59 27.18 -14.47
CA ASP A 105 43.12 25.82 -14.54
C ASP A 105 43.09 25.14 -13.16
N GLU A 106 43.33 25.89 -12.07
CA GLU A 106 43.10 25.42 -10.70
C GLU A 106 41.62 25.08 -10.44
N LEU A 107 40.71 25.95 -10.88
CA LEU A 107 39.28 25.74 -10.69
C LEU A 107 38.77 24.54 -11.49
N LYS A 108 39.21 24.37 -12.75
CA LYS A 108 38.89 23.20 -13.57
C LYS A 108 39.38 21.91 -12.92
N PHE A 109 40.59 21.92 -12.38
CA PHE A 109 41.12 20.77 -11.66
C PHE A 109 40.26 20.43 -10.44
N ARG A 110 39.87 21.43 -9.65
CA ARG A 110 38.99 21.24 -8.49
C ARG A 110 37.64 20.64 -8.87
N VAL A 111 36.99 21.18 -9.91
CA VAL A 111 35.70 20.68 -10.40
C VAL A 111 35.81 19.22 -10.87
N LEU A 112 36.88 18.86 -11.58
CA LEU A 112 37.12 17.47 -12.02
C LEU A 112 37.29 16.51 -10.83
N VAL A 113 37.98 16.94 -9.78
CA VAL A 113 38.15 16.16 -8.55
C VAL A 113 36.80 15.98 -7.83
N GLU A 114 36.05 17.06 -7.62
CA GLU A 114 34.74 17.04 -6.97
C GLU A 114 33.74 16.15 -7.75
N GLN A 115 33.72 16.22 -9.09
CA GLN A 115 32.91 15.35 -9.92
C GLN A 115 33.29 13.88 -9.79
N GLY A 116 34.60 13.58 -9.75
CA GLY A 116 35.09 12.22 -9.55
C GLY A 116 34.73 11.66 -8.17
N GLU A 117 34.78 12.49 -7.13
CA GLU A 117 34.36 12.14 -5.78
C GLU A 117 32.84 11.93 -5.69
N ALA A 118 32.06 12.82 -6.29
CA ALA A 118 30.60 12.71 -6.38
C ALA A 118 30.18 11.44 -7.14
N ALA A 119 30.80 11.13 -8.28
CA ALA A 119 30.53 9.92 -9.05
C ALA A 119 30.84 8.65 -8.24
N LYS A 120 31.96 8.62 -7.51
CA LYS A 120 32.30 7.50 -6.61
C LYS A 120 31.31 7.39 -5.45
N SER A 121 30.87 8.50 -4.89
CA SER A 121 29.88 8.52 -3.81
C SER A 121 28.53 8.01 -4.30
N ASN A 122 28.06 8.48 -5.46
CA ASN A 122 26.83 8.02 -6.09
C ASN A 122 26.87 6.52 -6.43
N ALA A 123 27.99 6.03 -6.97
CA ALA A 123 28.16 4.60 -7.25
C ALA A 123 28.09 3.75 -5.96
N ARG A 124 28.65 4.23 -4.85
CA ARG A 124 28.55 3.57 -3.54
C ARG A 124 27.11 3.56 -3.02
N VAL A 125 26.40 4.68 -3.12
CA VAL A 125 24.99 4.78 -2.72
C VAL A 125 24.13 3.84 -3.57
N ALA A 126 24.35 3.79 -4.89
CA ALA A 126 23.62 2.89 -5.78
C ALA A 126 23.86 1.41 -5.41
N ALA A 127 25.11 1.02 -5.14
CA ALA A 127 25.44 -0.33 -4.69
C ALA A 127 24.84 -0.67 -3.32
N ASN A 128 24.81 0.29 -2.38
CA ASN A 128 24.15 0.08 -1.09
C ASN A 128 22.63 -0.08 -1.26
N ASN A 129 22.01 0.76 -2.10
CA ASN A 129 20.58 0.69 -2.38
C ASN A 129 20.21 -0.65 -3.03
N SER A 130 21.03 -1.20 -3.93
CA SER A 130 20.76 -2.51 -4.53
C SER A 130 20.79 -3.63 -3.49
N VAL A 131 21.75 -3.60 -2.56
CA VAL A 131 21.82 -4.59 -1.45
C VAL A 131 20.60 -4.47 -0.52
N LEU A 132 20.16 -3.24 -0.21
CA LEU A 132 18.97 -3.02 0.60
C LEU A 132 17.70 -3.52 -0.11
N GLN A 133 17.58 -3.30 -1.41
CA GLN A 133 16.46 -3.80 -2.21
C GLN A 133 16.42 -5.33 -2.24
N GLU A 134 17.57 -5.99 -2.42
CA GLU A 134 17.68 -7.45 -2.36
C GLU A 134 17.22 -7.99 -1.00
N PHE A 135 17.70 -7.39 0.09
CA PHE A 135 17.29 -7.77 1.44
C PHE A 135 15.77 -7.58 1.67
N ILE A 136 15.20 -6.47 1.20
CA ILE A 136 13.75 -6.22 1.31
C ILE A 136 12.97 -7.29 0.53
N GLN A 137 13.43 -7.67 -0.66
CA GLN A 137 12.80 -8.72 -1.46
C GLN A 137 12.86 -10.08 -0.75
N GLU A 138 14.00 -10.43 -0.15
CA GLU A 138 14.13 -11.64 0.67
C GLU A 138 13.12 -11.64 1.83
N GLN A 139 12.98 -10.52 2.55
CA GLN A 139 11.99 -10.40 3.62
C GLN A 139 10.56 -10.58 3.12
N TYR A 140 10.21 -10.07 1.94
CA TYR A 140 8.88 -10.29 1.35
C TYR A 140 8.62 -11.75 1.01
N VAL A 141 9.65 -12.48 0.56
CA VAL A 141 9.54 -13.93 0.29
C VAL A 141 9.33 -14.71 1.58
N GLU A 142 10.08 -14.39 2.64
CA GLU A 142 9.89 -15.00 3.96
C GLU A 142 8.50 -14.73 4.54
N LEU A 143 7.99 -13.50 4.40
CA LEU A 143 6.62 -13.16 4.80
C LEU A 143 5.57 -13.94 4.01
N ALA A 144 5.76 -14.08 2.69
CA ALA A 144 4.88 -14.89 1.85
C ALA A 144 4.90 -16.37 2.27
N HIS A 145 6.05 -16.91 2.68
CA HIS A 145 6.16 -18.26 3.23
C HIS A 145 5.37 -18.43 4.52
N VAL A 146 5.50 -17.48 5.46
CA VAL A 146 4.73 -17.49 6.71
C VAL A 146 3.23 -17.40 6.42
N GLN A 147 2.81 -16.51 5.52
CA GLN A 147 1.41 -16.37 5.12
C GLN A 147 0.87 -17.66 4.49
N ALA A 148 1.62 -18.28 3.57
CA ALA A 148 1.21 -19.55 2.94
C ALA A 148 1.10 -20.68 3.97
N SER A 149 2.06 -20.79 4.90
CA SER A 149 2.04 -21.79 5.96
C SER A 149 0.84 -21.61 6.89
N LEU A 150 0.55 -20.37 7.29
CA LEU A 150 -0.59 -20.04 8.13
C LEU A 150 -1.92 -20.33 7.41
N SER A 151 -2.07 -19.89 6.15
CA SER A 151 -3.29 -20.16 5.36
C SER A 151 -3.53 -21.65 5.18
N CYS A 152 -2.48 -22.43 4.87
CA CYS A 152 -2.57 -23.88 4.77
C CYS A 152 -3.01 -24.48 6.12
N HIS A 153 -2.41 -24.07 7.24
CA HIS A 153 -2.82 -24.55 8.56
C HIS A 153 -4.27 -24.20 8.90
N LEU A 154 -4.72 -23.00 8.56
CA LEU A 154 -6.10 -22.57 8.78
C LEU A 154 -7.07 -23.42 7.96
N GLN A 155 -6.83 -23.62 6.65
CA GLN A 155 -7.68 -24.46 5.79
C GLN A 155 -7.88 -25.87 6.37
N HIS A 156 -6.81 -26.51 6.85
CA HIS A 156 -6.91 -27.84 7.46
C HIS A 156 -7.75 -27.89 8.75
N ASN A 157 -7.88 -26.76 9.46
CA ASN A 157 -8.60 -26.68 10.74
C ASN A 157 -9.97 -25.98 10.64
N SER A 158 -10.27 -25.31 9.52
CA SER A 158 -11.46 -24.47 9.31
C SER A 158 -12.78 -25.25 9.46
N CYS A 159 -12.83 -26.51 9.04
CA CYS A 159 -14.06 -27.32 9.08
C CYS A 159 -14.53 -27.63 10.52
N MET A 160 -13.60 -27.78 11.49
CA MET A 160 -13.94 -28.18 12.86
C MET A 160 -14.42 -27.03 13.76
N HIS A 161 -14.08 -25.78 13.42
CA HIS A 161 -14.35 -24.61 14.27
C HIS A 161 -15.13 -23.50 13.57
N SER A 162 -15.62 -23.73 12.36
CA SER A 162 -16.48 -22.76 11.67
C SER A 162 -17.80 -22.57 12.44
N PRO A 163 -18.22 -21.32 12.73
CA PRO A 163 -19.52 -21.04 13.36
C PRO A 163 -20.71 -21.46 12.47
N VAL A 164 -20.46 -21.66 11.17
CA VAL A 164 -21.41 -22.23 10.21
C VAL A 164 -21.60 -23.74 10.43
N HIS A 165 -20.60 -24.43 11.00
CA HIS A 165 -20.69 -25.84 11.28
C HIS A 165 -21.29 -26.09 12.68
N THR A 166 -22.39 -26.82 12.75
CA THR A 166 -22.93 -27.33 14.02
C THR A 166 -23.64 -28.63 13.77
N ILE A 167 -23.19 -29.67 14.47
CA ILE A 167 -23.84 -30.96 14.44
C ILE A 167 -25.14 -30.85 15.23
N ILE A 168 -26.26 -31.03 14.54
CA ILE A 168 -27.60 -31.03 15.11
C ILE A 168 -28.31 -32.32 14.71
N HIS A 169 -29.18 -32.81 15.59
CA HIS A 169 -30.04 -33.94 15.32
C HIS A 169 -31.47 -33.43 15.22
N LEU A 170 -32.05 -33.52 14.03
CA LEU A 170 -33.43 -33.11 13.80
C LEU A 170 -34.35 -34.31 14.01
N GLY A 171 -35.41 -34.10 14.81
CA GLY A 171 -36.45 -35.09 14.98
C GLY A 171 -37.29 -35.26 13.71
N ILE A 172 -37.93 -36.42 13.57
CA ILE A 172 -38.90 -36.70 12.49
C ILE A 172 -40.14 -35.81 12.65
N GLU A 173 -40.60 -35.63 13.89
CA GLU A 173 -41.75 -34.80 14.22
C GLU A 173 -41.48 -33.31 14.01
N ARG A 174 -42.40 -32.66 13.32
CA ARG A 174 -42.31 -31.25 12.92
C ARG A 174 -42.12 -30.30 14.11
N ASP A 175 -42.89 -30.47 15.17
CA ASP A 175 -42.84 -29.61 16.36
C ASP A 175 -41.52 -29.75 17.11
N LEU A 176 -41.02 -30.99 17.25
CA LEU A 176 -39.74 -31.26 17.88
C LEU A 176 -38.60 -30.63 17.07
N ARG A 177 -38.65 -30.77 15.75
CA ARG A 177 -37.68 -30.18 14.84
C ARG A 177 -37.67 -28.64 14.95
N HIS A 178 -38.84 -28.00 14.90
CA HIS A 178 -38.95 -26.55 15.04
C HIS A 178 -38.42 -26.07 16.40
N LYS A 179 -38.78 -26.76 17.49
CA LYS A 179 -38.30 -26.43 18.84
C LYS A 179 -36.77 -26.52 18.94
N THR A 180 -36.15 -27.54 18.34
CA THR A 180 -34.69 -27.67 18.29
C THR A 180 -34.05 -26.51 17.55
N LEU A 181 -34.57 -26.10 16.39
CA LEU A 181 -34.02 -24.97 15.64
C LEU A 181 -34.21 -23.63 16.36
N MET A 182 -35.38 -23.39 16.96
CA MET A 182 -35.65 -22.18 17.73
C MET A 182 -34.73 -22.06 18.94
N ALA A 183 -34.39 -23.18 19.60
CA ALA A 183 -33.42 -23.20 20.69
C ALA A 183 -32.00 -22.79 20.24
N LEU A 184 -31.66 -22.98 18.96
CA LEU A 184 -30.37 -22.63 18.39
C LEU A 184 -30.29 -21.18 17.88
N LYS A 185 -31.43 -20.60 17.49
CA LYS A 185 -31.53 -19.29 16.81
C LYS A 185 -30.64 -18.21 17.43
N ASN A 186 -30.85 -17.88 18.70
CA ASN A 186 -30.15 -16.75 19.33
C ASN A 186 -28.63 -16.99 19.44
N ARG A 187 -28.23 -18.23 19.74
CA ARG A 187 -26.82 -18.61 19.81
C ARG A 187 -26.18 -18.49 18.42
N LYS A 188 -26.84 -18.99 17.39
CA LYS A 188 -26.34 -18.96 16.00
C LYS A 188 -26.24 -17.54 15.45
N ILE A 189 -27.23 -16.68 15.70
CA ILE A 189 -27.17 -15.27 15.32
C ILE A 189 -25.98 -14.57 15.99
N LYS A 190 -25.75 -14.84 17.29
CA LYS A 190 -24.62 -14.26 18.02
C LYS A 190 -23.28 -14.74 17.44
N GLU A 191 -23.09 -16.05 17.30
CA GLU A 191 -21.86 -16.63 16.75
C GLU A 191 -21.58 -16.13 15.33
N ALA A 192 -22.61 -16.05 14.47
CA ALA A 192 -22.49 -15.51 13.12
C ALA A 192 -22.10 -14.03 13.13
N LYS A 193 -22.74 -13.22 13.98
CA LYS A 193 -22.39 -11.80 14.14
C LYS A 193 -20.94 -11.63 14.59
N ASP A 194 -20.54 -12.33 15.65
CA ASP A 194 -19.19 -12.22 16.21
C ASP A 194 -18.13 -12.65 15.18
N PHE A 195 -18.43 -13.70 14.39
CA PHE A 195 -17.57 -14.18 13.32
C PHE A 195 -17.46 -13.20 12.15
N ILE A 196 -18.59 -12.71 11.62
CA ILE A 196 -18.57 -11.71 10.54
C ILE A 196 -17.83 -10.46 11.00
N MET A 197 -18.11 -9.97 12.22
CA MET A 197 -17.40 -8.83 12.78
C MET A 197 -15.90 -9.06 12.93
N ALA A 198 -15.47 -10.27 13.31
CA ALA A 198 -14.06 -10.60 13.40
C ALA A 198 -13.40 -10.71 12.02
N ARG A 199 -14.05 -11.37 11.06
CA ARG A 199 -13.56 -11.58 9.70
C ARG A 199 -13.54 -10.28 8.88
N SER A 200 -14.43 -9.34 9.18
CA SER A 200 -14.45 -8.00 8.57
C SER A 200 -13.45 -7.02 9.17
N ARG A 201 -12.68 -7.38 10.23
CA ARG A 201 -11.70 -6.47 10.82
C ARG A 201 -10.59 -6.14 9.81
N GLY A 202 -10.30 -4.86 9.65
CA GLY A 202 -9.27 -4.39 8.72
C GLY A 202 -9.70 -4.34 7.25
N LEU A 203 -10.91 -4.80 6.91
CA LEU A 203 -11.48 -4.58 5.58
C LEU A 203 -12.00 -3.15 5.47
N ASP A 204 -11.76 -2.51 4.33
CA ASP A 204 -12.36 -1.22 4.00
C ASP A 204 -13.87 -1.41 3.72
N PRO A 205 -14.77 -0.78 4.50
CA PRO A 205 -16.21 -0.87 4.28
C PRO A 205 -16.69 -0.31 2.94
N ARG A 206 -15.86 0.48 2.25
CA ARG A 206 -16.16 1.08 0.95
C ARG A 206 -15.62 0.27 -0.22
N SER A 207 -14.84 -0.77 0.05
CA SER A 207 -14.27 -1.65 -0.96
C SER A 207 -15.03 -2.97 -1.03
N THR A 208 -15.10 -3.54 -2.22
CA THR A 208 -15.60 -4.91 -2.40
C THR A 208 -14.49 -5.88 -2.03
N HIS A 209 -14.83 -6.88 -1.21
CA HIS A 209 -13.96 -7.96 -0.82
C HIS A 209 -14.67 -9.30 -1.04
N SER A 210 -13.98 -10.26 -1.66
CA SER A 210 -14.45 -11.62 -1.86
C SER A 210 -13.32 -12.59 -1.53
N GLN A 211 -13.62 -13.59 -0.72
CA GLN A 211 -12.75 -14.70 -0.40
C GLN A 211 -13.52 -16.00 -0.60
N GLU A 212 -12.87 -16.97 -1.24
CA GLU A 212 -13.39 -18.30 -1.46
C GLU A 212 -12.37 -19.33 -0.97
N ASP A 213 -12.79 -20.16 -0.02
CA ASP A 213 -12.00 -21.28 0.48
C ASP A 213 -12.65 -22.58 0.01
N HIS A 214 -11.86 -23.45 -0.61
CA HIS A 214 -12.31 -24.76 -1.08
C HIS A 214 -11.59 -25.86 -0.31
N ASP A 215 -12.36 -26.78 0.25
CA ASP A 215 -11.83 -28.02 0.79
C ASP A 215 -12.27 -29.17 -0.12
N SER A 216 -11.31 -29.75 -0.84
CA SER A 216 -11.48 -30.97 -1.61
C SER A 216 -10.41 -31.98 -1.19
N LYS A 217 -10.78 -32.98 -0.39
CA LYS A 217 -9.91 -34.15 -0.18
C LYS A 217 -10.31 -35.26 -1.15
N PRO A 218 -9.35 -35.99 -1.75
CA PRO A 218 -9.68 -37.12 -2.63
C PRO A 218 -10.57 -38.15 -1.91
N GLY A 219 -11.80 -38.33 -2.38
CA GLY A 219 -12.78 -39.27 -1.80
C GLY A 219 -13.66 -38.70 -0.68
N GLU A 220 -13.59 -37.41 -0.38
CA GLU A 220 -14.46 -36.70 0.58
C GLU A 220 -15.43 -35.76 -0.17
N ASP A 221 -16.45 -35.28 0.55
CA ASP A 221 -17.39 -34.28 0.05
C ASP A 221 -16.66 -32.97 -0.30
N TYR A 222 -17.06 -32.35 -1.42
CA TYR A 222 -16.59 -31.03 -1.82
C TYR A 222 -17.29 -29.97 -0.97
N SER A 223 -16.52 -29.13 -0.29
CA SER A 223 -17.07 -28.00 0.46
C SER A 223 -16.44 -26.68 0.05
N VAL A 224 -17.27 -25.64 0.02
CA VAL A 224 -16.88 -24.28 -0.34
C VAL A 224 -17.39 -23.33 0.71
N VAL A 225 -16.51 -22.46 1.19
CA VAL A 225 -16.85 -21.35 2.06
C VAL A 225 -16.57 -20.06 1.33
N HIS A 226 -17.62 -19.31 1.04
CA HIS A 226 -17.52 -18.00 0.41
C HIS A 226 -17.77 -16.89 1.44
N PHE A 227 -16.98 -15.83 1.36
CA PHE A 227 -17.12 -14.63 2.17
C PHE A 227 -17.07 -13.41 1.29
N GLU A 228 -18.17 -12.65 1.29
CA GLU A 228 -18.28 -11.45 0.48
C GLU A 228 -18.69 -10.25 1.34
N SER A 229 -18.05 -9.12 1.07
CA SER A 229 -18.41 -7.81 1.59
C SER A 229 -18.46 -6.85 0.43
N MET A 230 -19.63 -6.29 0.13
CA MET A 230 -19.83 -5.35 -0.96
C MET A 230 -20.60 -4.12 -0.46
N PRO A 231 -20.15 -2.89 -0.76
CA PRO A 231 -20.90 -1.70 -0.44
C PRO A 231 -22.15 -1.61 -1.33
N ILE A 232 -23.32 -1.43 -0.71
CA ILE A 232 -24.58 -1.17 -1.42
C ILE A 232 -24.88 0.32 -1.32
N HIS A 233 -25.09 0.96 -2.47
CA HIS A 233 -25.40 2.38 -2.58
C HIS A 233 -26.88 2.60 -2.90
N GLY A 234 -27.49 3.62 -2.30
CA GLY A 234 -28.87 4.03 -2.61
C GLY A 234 -29.97 3.19 -1.98
N ALA A 235 -29.63 2.20 -1.14
CA ALA A 235 -30.59 1.40 -0.37
C ALA A 235 -30.26 1.46 1.12
N SER A 236 -31.27 1.42 1.97
CA SER A 236 -31.06 1.26 3.41
C SER A 236 -30.78 -0.20 3.75
N ALA A 237 -30.17 -0.45 4.92
CA ALA A 237 -29.99 -1.81 5.43
C ALA A 237 -31.33 -2.56 5.57
N ARG A 238 -32.43 -1.84 5.78
CA ARG A 238 -33.77 -2.42 5.86
C ARG A 238 -34.26 -2.89 4.48
N ASP A 239 -34.09 -2.07 3.45
CA ASP A 239 -34.48 -2.41 2.08
C ASP A 239 -33.72 -3.64 1.59
N VAL A 240 -32.42 -3.69 1.87
CA VAL A 240 -31.57 -4.85 1.56
C VAL A 240 -32.06 -6.09 2.30
N PHE A 241 -32.33 -5.97 3.61
CA PHE A 241 -32.85 -7.09 4.40
C PHE A 241 -34.19 -7.61 3.87
N ASP A 242 -35.14 -6.71 3.56
CA ASP A 242 -36.44 -7.10 3.05
C ASP A 242 -36.32 -7.75 1.66
N ALA A 243 -35.44 -7.26 0.79
CA ALA A 243 -35.13 -7.91 -0.48
C ALA A 243 -34.54 -9.32 -0.31
N PHE A 244 -33.68 -9.55 0.69
CA PHE A 244 -33.17 -10.89 1.01
C PHE A 244 -34.28 -11.84 1.47
N ILE A 245 -35.23 -11.34 2.26
CA ILE A 245 -36.39 -12.14 2.67
C ILE A 245 -37.25 -12.51 1.46
N ASP A 246 -37.50 -11.58 0.55
CA ASP A 246 -38.26 -11.83 -0.68
C ASP A 246 -37.56 -12.87 -1.56
N VAL A 247 -36.23 -12.79 -1.71
CA VAL A 247 -35.43 -13.79 -2.43
C VAL A 247 -35.54 -15.16 -1.78
N ALA A 248 -35.42 -15.25 -0.45
CA ALA A 248 -35.53 -16.51 0.27
C ALA A 248 -36.94 -17.13 0.18
N GLN A 249 -37.99 -16.31 0.16
CA GLN A 249 -39.38 -16.76 0.03
C GLN A 249 -39.72 -17.23 -1.38
N ASN A 250 -39.05 -16.70 -2.41
CA ASN A 250 -39.30 -17.02 -3.82
C ASN A 250 -38.13 -17.79 -4.47
N ALA A 251 -37.28 -18.43 -3.66
CA ALA A 251 -36.04 -19.06 -4.11
C ALA A 251 -36.26 -20.09 -5.23
N GLU A 252 -37.34 -20.87 -5.20
CA GLU A 252 -37.66 -21.85 -6.24
C GLU A 252 -37.96 -21.21 -7.60
N ILE A 253 -38.60 -20.04 -7.61
CA ILE A 253 -38.89 -19.27 -8.82
C ILE A 253 -37.58 -18.70 -9.37
N ILE A 254 -36.80 -18.05 -8.49
CA ILE A 254 -35.53 -17.42 -8.87
C ILE A 254 -34.55 -18.44 -9.44
N MET A 255 -34.38 -19.59 -8.78
CA MET A 255 -33.50 -20.64 -9.31
C MET A 255 -34.02 -21.22 -10.62
N THR A 256 -35.34 -21.40 -10.76
CA THR A 256 -35.94 -21.89 -12.00
C THR A 256 -35.66 -20.94 -13.17
N GLU A 257 -35.80 -19.64 -12.94
CA GLU A 257 -35.52 -18.60 -13.93
C GLU A 257 -34.02 -18.49 -14.25
N MET A 258 -33.16 -18.48 -13.23
CA MET A 258 -31.70 -18.35 -13.39
C MET A 258 -31.07 -19.53 -14.13
N PHE A 259 -31.49 -20.76 -13.81
CA PHE A 259 -30.84 -21.97 -14.33
C PHE A 259 -31.61 -22.61 -15.50
N GLY A 260 -32.83 -22.14 -15.81
CA GLY A 260 -33.70 -22.74 -16.84
C GLY A 260 -34.12 -24.19 -16.52
N SER A 261 -34.02 -24.59 -15.26
CA SER A 261 -34.35 -25.92 -14.73
C SER A 261 -35.60 -25.83 -13.85
N ILE A 262 -36.41 -26.89 -13.75
CA ILE A 262 -37.61 -26.83 -12.91
C ILE A 262 -37.21 -27.07 -11.46
N THR A 263 -37.37 -26.07 -10.59
CA THR A 263 -37.14 -26.19 -9.16
C THR A 263 -38.46 -26.09 -8.39
N ILE A 264 -38.68 -27.01 -7.45
CA ILE A 264 -39.89 -27.09 -6.62
C ILE A 264 -39.48 -27.02 -5.15
N ARG A 265 -40.20 -26.20 -4.37
CA ARG A 265 -40.12 -26.19 -2.91
C ARG A 265 -41.11 -27.22 -2.34
N GLU A 266 -40.60 -28.26 -1.69
CA GLU A 266 -41.46 -29.34 -1.16
C GLU A 266 -42.04 -29.03 0.23
N ASN A 267 -41.36 -28.19 1.01
CA ASN A 267 -41.77 -27.82 2.36
C ASN A 267 -42.28 -26.37 2.41
N ASN A 268 -43.58 -26.18 2.15
CA ASN A 268 -44.19 -24.85 2.31
C ASN A 268 -44.53 -24.59 3.80
N GLU A 269 -43.49 -24.32 4.58
CA GLU A 269 -43.55 -24.06 6.02
C GLU A 269 -43.68 -22.55 6.27
N THR A 270 -44.72 -21.91 5.73
CA THR A 270 -44.94 -20.45 5.81
C THR A 270 -45.36 -19.92 7.19
N ASP A 271 -45.40 -20.76 8.22
CA ASP A 271 -45.98 -20.42 9.52
C ASP A 271 -44.92 -20.38 10.63
N ALA A 272 -44.03 -19.39 10.60
CA ALA A 272 -43.47 -18.69 11.77
C ALA A 272 -42.31 -17.76 11.32
N ARG A 273 -42.44 -16.46 11.58
CA ARG A 273 -41.59 -15.37 11.05
C ARG A 273 -40.14 -15.32 11.56
N ASP A 274 -39.64 -16.41 12.11
CA ASP A 274 -38.40 -16.43 12.89
C ASP A 274 -37.36 -17.44 12.44
N VAL A 275 -37.78 -18.59 11.88
CA VAL A 275 -36.92 -19.65 11.34
C VAL A 275 -37.67 -20.28 10.17
N SER A 276 -36.99 -20.40 9.02
CA SER A 276 -37.50 -21.08 7.84
C SER A 276 -36.69 -22.35 7.59
N GLN A 277 -37.33 -23.37 7.02
CA GLN A 277 -36.66 -24.54 6.45
C GLN A 277 -37.05 -24.61 4.98
N MET A 278 -36.09 -24.90 4.12
CA MET A 278 -36.28 -24.92 2.68
C MET A 278 -35.68 -26.20 2.09
N ARG A 279 -36.52 -26.98 1.41
CA ARG A 279 -36.18 -28.20 0.69
C ARG A 279 -36.55 -27.98 -0.76
N LEU A 280 -35.53 -27.85 -1.59
CA LEU A 280 -35.64 -27.52 -3.00
C LEU A 280 -35.21 -28.73 -3.80
N VAL A 281 -36.06 -29.15 -4.73
CA VAL A 281 -35.78 -30.25 -5.65
C VAL A 281 -35.76 -29.67 -7.06
N THR A 282 -34.59 -29.74 -7.69
CA THR A 282 -34.34 -29.22 -9.03
C THR A 282 -34.20 -30.36 -10.02
N SER A 283 -35.00 -30.34 -11.08
CA SER A 283 -34.86 -31.22 -12.24
C SER A 283 -34.06 -30.50 -13.33
N THR A 284 -32.86 -31.00 -13.59
CA THR A 284 -31.97 -30.44 -14.62
C THR A 284 -32.45 -30.80 -16.02
N SER A 285 -31.98 -30.06 -17.04
CA SER A 285 -32.27 -30.36 -18.45
C SER A 285 -31.80 -31.75 -18.90
N GLN A 286 -30.86 -32.35 -18.17
CA GLN A 286 -30.38 -33.71 -18.39
C GLN A 286 -31.21 -34.78 -17.66
N GLY A 287 -32.27 -34.38 -16.95
CA GLY A 287 -33.15 -35.27 -16.19
C GLY A 287 -32.59 -35.71 -14.84
N THR A 288 -31.48 -35.12 -14.38
CA THR A 288 -30.93 -35.39 -13.04
C THR A 288 -31.72 -34.60 -12.00
N LEU A 289 -32.02 -35.24 -10.87
CA LEU A 289 -32.63 -34.60 -9.72
C LEU A 289 -31.53 -34.18 -8.73
N VAL A 290 -31.54 -32.90 -8.36
CA VAL A 290 -30.65 -32.32 -7.35
C VAL A 290 -31.50 -31.84 -6.19
N GLU A 291 -31.10 -32.19 -4.97
CA GLU A 291 -31.78 -31.78 -3.74
C GLU A 291 -30.90 -30.80 -2.97
N SER A 292 -31.49 -29.69 -2.53
CA SER A 292 -30.87 -28.71 -1.64
C SER A 292 -31.72 -28.51 -0.39
N ASN A 293 -31.10 -28.60 0.78
CA ASN A 293 -31.74 -28.40 2.08
C ASN A 293 -31.05 -27.24 2.81
N THR A 294 -31.83 -26.26 3.27
CA THR A 294 -31.34 -25.07 3.98
C THR A 294 -32.26 -24.69 5.13
#